data_AF-A0A8X7CA15-F1
#
_entry.id   AF-A0A8X7CA15-F1
#
_cell.length_a   1.000
_cell.length_b   1.000
_cell.length_c   1.000
_cell.angle_alpha   90.00
_cell.angle_beta   90.00
_cell.angle_gamma   90.00
#
_symmetry.space_group_name_H-M   'P 1'
#
loop_
_entity.id
_entity.type
_entity.pdbx_description
1 polymer ?
#
loop_
_entity_poly.entity_id
_entity_poly.type
_entity_poly.pdbx_seq_one_letter_code
_entity_poly.pdbx_strand_id
1 'polypeptide(L)'
;MDKPVREHMLSEVAEDLRQNPCINEDEDDLGLGDKSKAKRIRRNSLGNLIVFAVCYFLCYTGFWALSNLQSTMNAAGGLGDYSQAVIYIFSMISSLFLPKVLIDKFGCKNILVWGTLVCAFSIASNMFLRWDLMMTAAVLFGLANGPFVAAQTYYIDEMATRFQSTIRGNLEFIMALFFGLFSVFSESTQVSGNLLSYYILNPPPENVTDTTECGAEFIPTANDTNQNLNPPSDYERHLLVGIYLGMALLSAVIMVVFLDPLKNDLKEGKGCKIMLERVASAFKHLLKPHQLLLLPLSVYIGLEGPFYGNEVTQV
;
A
#
# COMPACT_ATOMS: atom_id res chain seq x y z
N MET A 1 -41.58 -8.23 -13.40
CA MET A 1 -41.54 -8.09 -11.93
C MET A 1 -42.78 -7.35 -11.51
N ASP A 2 -43.72 -8.06 -10.88
CA ASP A 2 -45.00 -7.51 -10.43
C ASP A 2 -44.80 -6.42 -9.36
N LYS A 3 -45.56 -5.32 -9.49
CA LYS A 3 -45.60 -4.20 -8.52
C LYS A 3 -45.66 -4.64 -7.04
N PRO A 4 -46.49 -5.62 -6.63
CA PRO A 4 -46.54 -6.06 -5.22
C PRO A 4 -45.23 -6.68 -4.71
N VAL A 5 -44.44 -7.33 -5.57
CA VAL A 5 -43.16 -7.94 -5.16
C VAL A 5 -42.08 -6.87 -4.94
N ARG A 6 -42.12 -5.78 -5.74
CA ARG A 6 -41.21 -4.64 -5.58
C ARG A 6 -41.49 -3.87 -4.29
N GLU A 7 -42.76 -3.68 -3.94
CA GLU A 7 -43.15 -2.99 -2.70
C GLU A 7 -42.79 -3.81 -1.46
N HIS A 8 -42.90 -5.14 -1.53
CA HIS A 8 -42.50 -6.01 -0.42
C HIS A 8 -40.96 -6.06 -0.23
N MET A 9 -40.20 -6.10 -1.32
CA MET A 9 -38.72 -6.04 -1.25
C MET A 9 -38.23 -4.67 -0.74
N LEU A 10 -38.92 -3.59 -1.11
CA LEU A 10 -38.61 -2.24 -0.60
C LEU A 10 -39.00 -2.08 0.87
N SER A 11 -40.04 -2.77 1.36
CA SER A 11 -40.38 -2.78 2.78
C SER A 11 -39.37 -3.57 3.60
N GLU A 12 -38.90 -4.73 3.11
CA GLU A 12 -37.85 -5.52 3.75
C GLU A 12 -36.52 -4.76 3.83
N VAL A 13 -36.10 -4.11 2.74
CA VAL A 13 -34.87 -3.28 2.73
C VAL A 13 -35.02 -2.05 3.64
N ALA A 14 -36.22 -1.47 3.75
CA ALA A 14 -36.49 -0.37 4.67
C ALA A 14 -36.54 -0.82 6.14
N GLU A 15 -36.95 -2.06 6.42
CA GLU A 15 -36.88 -2.69 7.75
C GLU A 15 -35.43 -3.01 8.15
N ASP A 16 -34.62 -3.51 7.22
CA ASP A 16 -33.18 -3.77 7.41
C ASP A 16 -32.40 -2.46 7.66
N LEU A 17 -32.76 -1.37 6.98
CA LEU A 17 -32.21 -0.03 7.24
C LEU A 17 -32.70 0.59 8.55
N ARG A 18 -33.87 0.17 9.07
CA ARG A 18 -34.40 0.59 10.38
C ARG A 18 -33.73 -0.15 11.54
N GLN A 19 -33.15 -1.32 11.29
CA GLN A 19 -32.35 -2.09 12.24
C GLN A 19 -30.89 -1.62 12.33
N ASN A 20 -30.59 -0.42 11.85
CA ASN A 20 -29.37 0.28 12.24
C ASN A 20 -29.47 0.61 13.74
N PRO A 21 -28.71 -0.07 14.63
CA PRO A 21 -28.92 0.07 16.05
C PRO A 21 -28.58 1.50 16.45
N CYS A 22 -29.53 2.14 17.11
CA CYS A 22 -29.34 3.39 17.79
C CYS A 22 -28.02 3.36 18.59
N ILE A 23 -27.23 4.39 18.35
CA ILE A 23 -26.12 4.81 19.19
C ILE A 23 -26.67 5.01 20.62
N ASN A 24 -26.10 4.26 21.57
CA ASN A 24 -26.12 4.50 23.03
C ASN A 24 -27.39 4.19 23.85
N GLU A 25 -28.04 3.02 23.70
CA GLU A 25 -29.03 2.59 24.71
C GLU A 25 -28.50 1.53 25.71
N ASP A 26 -27.44 0.79 25.37
CA ASP A 26 -26.87 -0.26 26.25
C ASP A 26 -25.51 0.12 26.89
N GLU A 27 -24.97 1.32 26.65
CA GLU A 27 -23.75 1.74 27.38
C GLU A 27 -24.01 1.87 28.88
N ASP A 28 -25.25 1.88 29.37
CA ASP A 28 -25.57 2.17 30.77
C ASP A 28 -25.43 1.00 31.75
N ASP A 29 -25.23 -0.24 31.28
CA ASP A 29 -25.12 -1.42 32.16
C ASP A 29 -23.67 -1.87 32.46
N LEU A 30 -22.67 -1.13 31.97
CA LEU A 30 -21.24 -1.39 32.21
C LEU A 30 -20.73 -0.60 33.43
N GLY A 31 -20.10 -1.28 34.39
CA GLY A 31 -19.46 -0.64 35.53
C GLY A 31 -18.42 0.42 35.11
N LEU A 32 -18.25 1.47 35.91
CA LEU A 32 -17.40 2.65 35.59
C LEU A 32 -15.93 2.27 35.25
N GLY A 33 -15.41 1.20 35.87
CA GLY A 33 -14.09 0.64 35.55
C GLY A 33 -14.00 -0.01 34.17
N ASP A 34 -15.08 -0.63 33.70
CA ASP A 34 -15.14 -1.28 32.39
C ASP A 34 -15.33 -0.25 31.26
N LYS A 35 -16.13 0.80 31.52
CA LYS A 35 -16.25 1.97 30.64
C LYS A 35 -14.90 2.67 30.40
N SER A 36 -14.12 2.88 31.45
CA SER A 36 -12.79 3.51 31.34
C SER A 36 -11.81 2.64 30.54
N LYS A 37 -11.86 1.32 30.74
CA LYS A 37 -11.03 0.35 30.02
C LYS A 37 -11.41 0.28 28.54
N ALA A 38 -12.69 0.20 28.21
CA ALA A 38 -13.21 0.23 26.84
C ALA A 38 -12.79 1.51 26.11
N LYS A 39 -12.93 2.68 26.76
CA LYS A 39 -12.49 3.97 26.19
C LYS A 39 -10.98 4.00 25.91
N ARG A 40 -10.16 3.43 26.80
CA ARG A 40 -8.71 3.34 26.59
C ARG A 40 -8.36 2.44 25.41
N ILE A 41 -9.00 1.28 25.28
CA ILE A 41 -8.78 0.36 24.15
C ILE A 41 -9.16 1.05 22.83
N ARG A 42 -10.33 1.70 22.75
CA ARG A 42 -10.76 2.46 21.56
C ARG A 42 -9.73 3.50 21.15
N ARG A 43 -9.31 4.33 22.10
CA ARG A 43 -8.34 5.39 21.85
C ARG A 43 -6.99 4.82 21.40
N ASN A 44 -6.54 3.73 22.01
CA ASN A 44 -5.28 3.10 21.65
C ASN A 44 -5.36 2.46 20.25
N SER A 45 -6.42 1.72 19.92
CA SER A 45 -6.61 1.13 18.60
C SER A 45 -6.64 2.19 17.49
N LEU A 46 -7.42 3.25 17.69
CA LEU A 46 -7.50 4.35 16.71
C LEU A 46 -6.18 5.13 16.64
N GLY A 47 -5.57 5.44 17.78
CA GLY A 47 -4.28 6.12 17.84
C GLY A 47 -3.18 5.34 17.13
N ASN A 48 -3.13 4.02 17.36
CA ASN A 48 -2.19 3.12 16.71
C ASN A 48 -2.40 3.03 15.20
N LEU A 49 -3.66 3.02 14.73
CA LEU A 49 -3.97 3.09 13.30
C LEU A 49 -3.50 4.40 12.69
N ILE A 50 -3.79 5.54 13.33
CA ILE A 50 -3.38 6.87 12.84
C ILE A 50 -1.85 7.00 12.81
N VAL A 51 -1.16 6.56 13.86
CA VAL A 51 0.31 6.53 13.88
C VAL A 51 0.84 5.70 12.72
N PHE A 52 0.29 4.50 12.50
CA PHE A 52 0.70 3.66 11.38
C PHE A 52 0.43 4.31 10.02
N ALA A 53 -0.76 4.90 9.83
CA ALA A 53 -1.14 5.57 8.59
C ALA A 53 -0.24 6.79 8.28
N VAL A 54 0.14 7.57 9.30
CA VAL A 54 1.11 8.67 9.16
C VAL A 54 2.50 8.15 8.81
N CYS A 55 2.96 7.07 9.46
CA CYS A 55 4.24 6.44 9.11
C CYS A 55 4.24 5.94 7.66
N TYR A 56 3.18 5.25 7.25
CA TYR A 56 3.00 4.80 5.87
C TYR A 56 3.05 6.00 4.91
N PHE A 57 2.30 7.06 5.21
CA PHE A 57 2.29 8.28 4.40
C PHE A 57 3.69 8.87 4.23
N LEU A 58 4.45 9.05 5.31
CA LEU A 58 5.79 9.63 5.27
C LEU A 58 6.78 8.80 4.44
N CYS A 59 6.73 7.47 4.53
CA CYS A 59 7.64 6.59 3.79
C CYS A 59 7.23 6.44 2.33
N TYR A 60 5.96 6.11 2.08
CA TYR A 60 5.49 5.74 0.74
C TYR A 60 5.22 6.95 -0.17
N THR A 61 5.11 8.17 0.37
CA THR A 61 5.13 9.40 -0.42
C THR A 61 6.37 9.46 -1.32
N GLY A 62 7.54 9.18 -0.76
CA GLY A 62 8.78 9.19 -1.52
C GLY A 62 8.93 7.99 -2.45
N PHE A 63 8.50 6.81 -2.01
CA PHE A 63 8.58 5.61 -2.82
C PHE A 63 7.72 5.71 -4.09
N TRP A 64 6.45 6.14 -3.98
CA TRP A 64 5.57 6.28 -5.15
C TRP A 64 6.00 7.41 -6.07
N ALA A 65 6.40 8.56 -5.53
CA ALA A 65 6.91 9.67 -6.34
C ALA A 65 8.15 9.28 -7.15
N LEU A 66 9.11 8.58 -6.52
CA LEU A 66 10.29 8.07 -7.20
C LEU A 66 9.93 6.95 -8.18
N SER A 67 8.89 6.15 -7.90
CA SER A 67 8.43 5.10 -8.81
C SER A 67 7.91 5.69 -10.12
N ASN A 68 7.11 6.76 -10.04
CA ASN A 68 6.61 7.49 -11.22
C ASN A 68 7.73 8.15 -12.03
N LEU A 69 8.83 8.54 -11.37
CA LEU A 69 9.98 9.17 -11.99
C LEU A 69 11.07 8.18 -12.42
N GLN A 70 10.88 6.86 -12.26
CA GLN A 70 11.96 5.89 -12.51
C GLN A 70 12.42 5.90 -13.96
N SER A 71 11.48 5.85 -14.91
CA SER A 71 11.78 5.83 -16.34
C SER A 71 12.53 7.10 -16.77
N THR A 72 12.18 8.26 -16.21
CA THR A 72 12.83 9.56 -16.48
C THR A 72 14.17 9.71 -15.77
N MET A 73 14.22 9.48 -14.45
CA MET A 73 15.43 9.69 -13.63
C MET A 73 16.52 8.66 -13.91
N ASN A 74 16.14 7.43 -14.25
CA ASN A 74 17.02 6.29 -14.47
C ASN A 74 16.87 5.73 -15.90
N ALA A 75 16.71 6.63 -16.88
CA ALA A 75 16.51 6.28 -18.29
C ALA A 75 17.68 5.52 -18.93
N ALA A 76 18.90 5.71 -18.41
CA ALA A 76 20.12 5.13 -18.98
C ALA A 76 20.06 3.59 -19.06
N GLY A 77 19.89 3.07 -20.28
CA GLY A 77 19.77 1.64 -20.55
C GLY A 77 18.50 0.99 -19.99
N GLY A 78 17.45 1.77 -19.70
CA GLY A 78 16.19 1.28 -19.12
C GLY A 78 16.30 0.85 -17.65
N LEU A 79 17.35 1.28 -16.93
CA LEU A 79 17.65 0.86 -15.56
C LEU A 79 16.44 1.03 -14.63
N GLY A 80 15.74 2.16 -14.71
CA GLY A 80 14.53 2.44 -13.93
C GLY A 80 13.44 1.37 -14.14
N ASP A 81 13.07 1.13 -15.39
CA ASP A 81 12.00 0.20 -15.77
C ASP A 81 12.33 -1.24 -15.36
N TYR A 82 13.57 -1.69 -15.61
CA TYR A 82 14.02 -3.01 -15.19
C TYR A 82 14.00 -3.15 -13.67
N SER A 83 14.39 -2.12 -12.92
CA SER A 83 14.38 -2.17 -11.46
C SER A 83 12.95 -2.32 -10.91
N GLN A 84 11.96 -1.63 -11.51
CA GLN A 84 10.56 -1.75 -11.14
C GLN A 84 9.99 -3.14 -11.49
N ALA A 85 10.32 -3.67 -12.67
CA ALA A 85 9.94 -5.03 -13.04
C ALA A 85 10.49 -6.07 -12.04
N VAL A 86 11.73 -5.92 -11.60
CA VAL A 86 12.34 -6.77 -10.56
C VAL A 86 11.59 -6.66 -9.23
N ILE A 87 11.25 -5.45 -8.77
CA ILE A 87 10.44 -5.25 -7.56
C ILE A 87 9.14 -6.05 -7.65
N TYR A 88 8.40 -5.94 -8.76
CA TYR A 88 7.12 -6.63 -8.93
C TYR A 88 7.26 -8.16 -8.98
N ILE A 89 8.24 -8.69 -9.71
CA ILE A 89 8.48 -10.15 -9.79
C ILE A 89 8.78 -10.71 -8.40
N PHE A 90 9.70 -10.08 -7.67
CA PHE A 90 10.07 -10.56 -6.34
C PHE A 90 8.97 -10.33 -5.31
N SER A 91 8.19 -9.25 -5.43
CA SER A 91 6.99 -9.01 -4.61
C SER A 91 5.92 -10.09 -4.80
N MET A 92 5.69 -10.53 -6.05
CA MET A 92 4.77 -11.62 -6.35
C MET A 92 5.21 -12.92 -5.70
N ILE A 93 6.49 -13.31 -5.88
CA ILE A 93 7.05 -14.52 -5.25
C ILE A 93 6.96 -14.39 -3.72
N SER A 94 7.34 -13.23 -3.19
CA SER A 94 7.36 -12.99 -1.76
C SER A 94 5.98 -13.15 -1.13
N SER A 95 4.95 -12.53 -1.71
CA SER A 95 3.58 -12.50 -1.20
C SER A 95 2.95 -13.89 -1.06
N LEU A 96 3.37 -14.88 -1.88
CA LEU A 96 2.88 -16.26 -1.80
C LEU A 96 3.49 -17.04 -0.64
N PHE A 97 4.72 -16.70 -0.26
CA PHE A 97 5.61 -17.64 0.43
C PHE A 97 6.10 -17.13 1.78
N LEU A 98 6.49 -15.85 1.85
CA LEU A 98 7.20 -15.28 2.99
C LEU A 98 6.31 -14.76 4.13
N PRO A 99 5.11 -14.17 3.90
CA PRO A 99 4.33 -13.52 4.95
C PRO A 99 4.16 -14.34 6.22
N LYS A 100 3.69 -15.58 6.09
CA LYS A 100 3.40 -16.41 7.25
C LYS A 100 4.67 -16.74 8.04
N VAL A 101 5.72 -17.18 7.34
CA VAL A 101 6.97 -17.60 7.99
C VAL A 101 7.63 -16.43 8.72
N LEU A 102 7.61 -15.25 8.11
CA LEU A 102 8.27 -14.08 8.67
C LEU A 102 7.45 -13.41 9.79
N ILE A 103 6.12 -13.32 9.65
CA ILE A 103 5.26 -12.77 10.71
C ILE A 103 5.28 -13.68 11.95
N ASP A 104 5.18 -15.01 11.77
CA ASP A 104 5.24 -15.97 12.89
C ASP A 104 6.60 -15.90 13.63
N LYS A 105 7.70 -15.62 12.91
CA LYS A 105 9.07 -15.64 13.47
C LYS A 105 9.49 -14.31 14.09
N PHE A 106 9.17 -13.20 13.43
CA PHE A 106 9.67 -11.88 13.80
C PHE A 106 8.60 -10.99 14.43
N GLY A 107 7.32 -11.34 14.28
CA GLY A 107 6.20 -10.55 14.76
C GLY A 107 5.81 -9.41 13.83
N CYS A 108 4.53 -9.02 13.87
CA CYS A 108 3.94 -8.07 12.93
C CYS A 108 4.66 -6.70 12.94
N LYS A 109 4.88 -6.12 14.14
CA LYS A 109 5.54 -4.80 14.28
C LYS A 109 6.93 -4.78 13.66
N ASN A 110 7.73 -5.82 13.89
CA ASN A 110 9.11 -5.85 13.37
C ASN A 110 9.11 -5.95 11.84
N ILE A 111 8.21 -6.73 11.24
CA ILE A 111 8.09 -6.81 9.78
C ILE A 111 7.75 -5.45 9.18
N LEU A 112 6.84 -4.69 9.79
CA LEU A 112 6.51 -3.33 9.34
C LEU A 112 7.74 -2.40 9.40
N VAL A 113 8.49 -2.45 10.50
CA VAL A 113 9.71 -1.63 10.66
C VAL A 113 10.79 -2.03 9.66
N TRP A 114 11.09 -3.33 9.52
CA TRP A 114 12.08 -3.82 8.58
C TRP A 114 11.70 -3.51 7.12
N GLY A 115 10.43 -3.68 6.75
CA GLY A 115 9.95 -3.31 5.42
C GLY A 115 10.10 -1.82 5.14
N THR A 116 9.84 -0.97 6.13
CA THR A 116 10.06 0.49 6.03
C THR A 116 11.54 0.83 5.85
N LEU A 117 12.45 0.15 6.58
CA LEU A 117 13.90 0.35 6.42
C LEU A 117 14.43 -0.13 5.07
N VAL A 118 13.91 -1.25 4.56
CA VAL A 118 14.24 -1.73 3.21
C VAL A 118 13.70 -0.77 2.15
N CYS A 119 12.51 -0.21 2.35
CA CYS A 119 11.98 0.86 1.49
C CYS A 119 12.91 2.08 1.46
N ALA A 120 13.37 2.52 2.64
CA ALA A 120 14.34 3.61 2.76
C ALA A 120 15.66 3.29 2.03
N PHE A 121 16.14 2.05 2.10
CA PHE A 121 17.32 1.61 1.35
C PHE A 121 17.10 1.68 -0.16
N SER A 122 15.94 1.28 -0.65
CA SER A 122 15.59 1.40 -2.07
C SER A 122 15.47 2.85 -2.53
N ILE A 123 14.90 3.72 -1.71
CA ILE A 123 14.91 5.17 -1.95
C ILE A 123 16.36 5.66 -2.02
N ALA A 124 17.22 5.31 -1.06
CA ALA A 124 18.62 5.73 -1.04
C ALA A 124 19.42 5.23 -2.24
N SER A 125 19.11 4.05 -2.78
CA SER A 125 19.80 3.51 -3.96
C SER A 125 19.67 4.42 -5.19
N ASN A 126 18.59 5.21 -5.29
CA ASN A 126 18.37 6.20 -6.36
C ASN A 126 19.36 7.39 -6.30
N MET A 127 20.16 7.54 -5.24
CA MET A 127 21.23 8.54 -5.21
C MET A 127 22.40 8.16 -6.12
N PHE A 128 22.60 6.86 -6.39
CA PHE A 128 23.71 6.33 -7.17
C PHE A 128 23.16 5.45 -8.30
N LEU A 129 23.25 5.92 -9.55
CA LEU A 129 22.77 5.22 -10.77
C LEU A 129 23.66 4.03 -11.15
N ARG A 130 23.88 3.11 -10.22
CA ARG A 130 24.64 1.87 -10.41
C ARG A 130 23.68 0.70 -10.54
N TRP A 131 23.79 -0.03 -11.65
CA TRP A 131 23.02 -1.24 -11.94
C TRP A 131 23.04 -2.23 -10.77
N ASP A 132 24.22 -2.58 -10.26
CA ASP A 132 24.36 -3.55 -9.17
C ASP A 132 23.59 -3.13 -7.90
N LEU A 133 23.67 -1.85 -7.54
CA LEU A 133 23.08 -1.32 -6.32
C LEU A 133 21.56 -1.24 -6.43
N MET A 134 21.05 -0.67 -7.52
CA MET A 134 19.60 -0.55 -7.74
C MET A 134 18.94 -1.92 -7.89
N MET A 135 19.55 -2.85 -8.62
CA MET A 135 19.00 -4.21 -8.75
C MET A 135 18.99 -4.96 -7.42
N THR A 136 20.04 -4.81 -6.62
CA THR A 136 20.07 -5.42 -5.28
C THR A 136 19.00 -4.83 -4.37
N ALA A 137 18.81 -3.51 -4.41
CA ALA A 137 17.76 -2.84 -3.64
C ALA A 137 16.35 -3.25 -4.12
N ALA A 138 16.14 -3.37 -5.42
CA ALA A 138 14.90 -3.83 -6.04
C ALA A 138 14.53 -5.25 -5.58
N VAL A 139 15.48 -6.19 -5.62
CA VAL A 139 15.26 -7.57 -5.13
C VAL A 139 14.92 -7.57 -3.64
N LEU A 140 15.67 -6.83 -2.83
CA LEU A 140 15.47 -6.79 -1.38
C LEU A 140 14.10 -6.20 -1.02
N PHE A 141 13.71 -5.11 -1.67
CA PHE A 141 12.41 -4.49 -1.45
C PHE A 141 11.25 -5.33 -1.97
N GLY A 142 11.38 -5.93 -3.17
CA GLY A 142 10.40 -6.91 -3.66
C GLY A 142 10.19 -8.05 -2.68
N LEU A 143 11.27 -8.63 -2.15
CA LEU A 143 11.20 -9.67 -1.12
C LEU A 143 10.58 -9.20 0.20
N ALA A 144 10.82 -7.96 0.62
CA ALA A 144 10.23 -7.42 1.85
C ALA A 144 8.74 -7.03 1.69
N ASN A 145 8.32 -6.63 0.48
CA ASN A 145 7.02 -6.05 0.22
C ASN A 145 5.85 -7.00 0.54
N GLY A 146 5.93 -8.27 0.13
CA GLY A 146 4.87 -9.25 0.42
C GLY A 146 4.55 -9.40 1.92
N PRO A 147 5.54 -9.72 2.77
CA PRO A 147 5.41 -9.74 4.23
C PRO A 147 4.94 -8.43 4.81
N PHE A 148 5.44 -7.30 4.29
CA PHE A 148 5.03 -5.97 4.74
C PHE A 148 3.52 -5.74 4.51
N VAL A 149 3.02 -5.96 3.29
CA VAL A 149 1.61 -5.78 2.95
C VAL A 149 0.72 -6.74 3.76
N ALA A 150 1.17 -7.98 3.96
CA ALA A 150 0.43 -8.91 4.80
C ALA A 150 0.40 -8.50 6.29
N ALA A 151 1.52 -8.03 6.84
CA ALA A 151 1.61 -7.52 8.19
C ALA A 151 0.76 -6.26 8.36
N GLN A 152 0.74 -5.38 7.36
CA GLN A 152 -0.10 -4.18 7.30
C GLN A 152 -1.59 -4.53 7.40
N THR A 153 -2.08 -5.41 6.52
CA THR A 153 -3.48 -5.84 6.53
C THR A 153 -3.84 -6.48 7.87
N TYR A 154 -2.97 -7.34 8.39
CA TYR A 154 -3.17 -7.98 9.69
C TYR A 154 -3.19 -6.97 10.85
N TYR A 155 -2.33 -5.95 10.81
CA TYR A 155 -2.26 -4.91 11.83
C TYR A 155 -3.57 -4.11 11.87
N ILE A 156 -4.06 -3.67 10.71
CA ILE A 156 -5.31 -2.91 10.59
C ILE A 156 -6.50 -3.76 11.08
N ASP A 157 -6.54 -5.02 10.67
CA ASP A 157 -7.57 -6.00 11.05
C ASP A 157 -7.65 -6.22 12.57
N GLU A 158 -6.49 -6.41 13.21
CA GLU A 158 -6.40 -6.58 14.67
C GLU A 158 -6.78 -5.29 15.41
N MET A 159 -6.39 -4.11 14.91
CA MET A 159 -6.80 -2.83 15.51
C MET A 159 -8.32 -2.63 15.42
N ALA A 160 -8.92 -2.97 14.27
CA ALA A 160 -10.35 -2.94 14.04
C ALA A 160 -11.08 -3.92 14.97
N THR A 161 -10.56 -5.14 15.10
CA THR A 161 -11.11 -6.18 16.00
C THR A 161 -11.05 -5.74 17.47
N ARG A 162 -9.91 -5.18 17.92
CA ARG A 162 -9.79 -4.61 19.27
C ARG A 162 -10.75 -3.45 19.50
N PHE A 163 -10.95 -2.61 18.50
CA PHE A 163 -11.92 -1.52 18.57
C PHE A 163 -13.35 -2.08 18.66
N GLN A 164 -13.71 -3.05 17.83
CA GLN A 164 -15.02 -3.70 17.85
C GLN A 164 -15.27 -4.43 19.17
N SER A 165 -14.27 -5.01 19.83
CA SER A 165 -14.47 -5.66 21.13
C SER A 165 -15.00 -4.75 22.24
N THR A 166 -14.98 -3.43 22.01
CA THR A 166 -15.46 -2.41 22.95
C THR A 166 -16.82 -1.82 22.58
N ILE A 167 -17.36 -2.13 21.40
CA ILE A 167 -18.63 -1.59 20.89
C ILE A 167 -19.43 -2.73 20.27
N ARG A 168 -20.73 -2.83 20.56
CA ARG A 168 -21.61 -3.73 19.80
C ARG A 168 -21.78 -3.20 18.39
N GLY A 169 -21.09 -3.80 17.43
CA GLY A 169 -21.14 -3.43 16.02
C GLY A 169 -20.70 -4.57 15.11
N ASN A 170 -21.12 -4.51 13.85
CA ASN A 170 -20.69 -5.48 12.84
C ASN A 170 -19.18 -5.33 12.60
N LEU A 171 -18.45 -6.43 12.77
CA LEU A 171 -17.00 -6.47 12.61
C LEU A 171 -16.57 -6.11 11.19
N GLU A 172 -17.27 -6.60 10.17
CA GLU A 172 -16.96 -6.33 8.76
C GLU A 172 -17.08 -4.84 8.44
N PHE A 173 -18.12 -4.19 8.99
CA PHE A 173 -18.30 -2.74 8.84
C PHE A 173 -17.17 -1.96 9.52
N ILE A 174 -16.78 -2.33 10.73
CA ILE A 174 -15.68 -1.65 11.46
C ILE A 174 -14.35 -1.87 10.77
N MET A 175 -14.08 -3.08 10.26
CA MET A 175 -12.91 -3.36 9.44
C MET A 175 -12.90 -2.46 8.20
N ALA A 176 -14.01 -2.36 7.47
CA ALA A 176 -14.11 -1.49 6.31
C ALA A 176 -13.84 -0.01 6.63
N LEU A 177 -14.29 0.49 7.79
CA LEU A 177 -13.97 1.86 8.24
C LEU A 177 -12.47 2.04 8.53
N PHE A 178 -11.84 1.07 9.18
CA PHE A 178 -10.41 1.13 9.51
C PHE A 178 -9.55 1.08 8.25
N PHE A 179 -9.88 0.20 7.30
CA PHE A 179 -9.23 0.16 5.98
C PHE A 179 -9.48 1.44 5.20
N GLY A 180 -10.72 1.94 5.17
CA GLY A 180 -11.06 3.20 4.49
C GLY A 180 -10.28 4.39 5.04
N LEU A 181 -10.18 4.50 6.36
CA LEU A 181 -9.39 5.55 7.01
C LEU A 181 -7.91 5.44 6.64
N PHE A 182 -7.34 4.23 6.66
CA PHE A 182 -5.96 4.01 6.21
C PHE A 182 -5.78 4.37 4.72
N SER A 183 -6.71 3.98 3.86
CA SER A 183 -6.65 4.23 2.41
C SER A 183 -6.62 5.71 2.08
N VAL A 184 -7.29 6.58 2.84
CA VAL A 184 -7.19 8.05 2.66
C VAL A 184 -5.73 8.52 2.76
N PHE A 185 -4.98 8.03 3.75
CA PHE A 185 -3.55 8.36 3.87
C PHE A 185 -2.73 7.69 2.77
N SER A 186 -3.01 6.43 2.45
CA SER A 186 -2.30 5.69 1.41
C SER A 186 -2.40 6.38 0.04
N GLU A 187 -3.60 6.73 -0.42
CA GLU A 187 -3.78 7.37 -1.72
C GLU A 187 -3.26 8.82 -1.75
N SER A 188 -3.30 9.52 -0.60
CA SER A 188 -2.70 10.86 -0.48
C SER A 188 -1.19 10.88 -0.74
N THR A 189 -0.50 9.74 -0.61
CA THR A 189 0.95 9.64 -0.89
C THR A 189 1.29 9.95 -2.33
N GLN A 190 0.48 9.50 -3.29
CA GLN A 190 0.73 9.71 -4.72
C GLN A 190 0.64 11.20 -5.06
N VAL A 191 -0.43 11.86 -4.60
CA VAL A 191 -0.66 13.29 -4.82
C VAL A 191 0.44 14.13 -4.17
N SER A 192 0.72 13.88 -2.89
CA SER A 192 1.72 14.64 -2.12
C SER A 192 3.13 14.43 -2.65
N GLY A 193 3.44 13.20 -3.07
CA GLY A 193 4.73 12.82 -3.61
C GLY A 193 5.02 13.51 -4.93
N ASN A 194 4.09 13.42 -5.88
CA ASN A 194 4.23 14.06 -7.19
C ASN A 194 4.26 15.59 -7.08
N LEU A 195 3.48 16.18 -6.17
CA LEU A 195 3.51 17.61 -5.91
C LEU A 195 4.88 18.07 -5.39
N LEU A 196 5.48 17.30 -4.47
CA LEU A 196 6.81 17.59 -3.95
C LEU A 196 7.88 17.45 -5.04
N SER A 197 7.80 16.43 -5.89
CA SER A 197 8.67 16.28 -7.06
C SER A 197 8.58 17.49 -7.99
N TYR A 198 7.37 17.96 -8.31
CA TYR A 198 7.16 19.09 -9.20
C TYR A 198 7.86 20.37 -8.70
N TYR A 199 7.72 20.70 -7.40
CA TYR A 199 8.37 21.87 -6.84
C TYR A 199 9.89 21.78 -6.79
N ILE A 200 10.44 20.58 -6.63
CA ILE A 200 11.89 20.36 -6.53
C ILE A 200 12.53 20.35 -7.92
N LEU A 201 11.93 19.64 -8.87
CA LEU A 201 12.42 19.54 -10.24
C LEU A 201 12.18 20.83 -11.03
N ASN A 202 11.20 21.65 -10.60
CA ASN A 202 10.86 22.95 -11.17
C ASN A 202 10.97 22.97 -12.71
N PRO A 203 10.18 22.13 -13.40
CA PRO A 203 10.29 21.99 -14.85
C PRO A 203 10.07 23.35 -15.52
N PRO A 204 10.88 23.72 -16.52
CA PRO A 204 10.71 24.97 -17.22
C PRO A 204 9.32 25.03 -17.87
N PRO A 205 8.66 26.19 -17.92
CA PRO A 205 7.40 26.34 -18.64
C PRO A 205 7.66 26.13 -20.14
N GLU A 206 7.29 24.98 -20.66
CA GLU A 206 7.45 24.68 -22.08
C GLU A 206 6.26 25.22 -22.90
N ASN A 207 6.58 26.00 -23.94
CA ASN A 207 5.68 26.23 -25.06
C ASN A 207 5.99 25.16 -26.13
N VAL A 208 5.52 23.93 -25.92
CA VAL A 208 5.68 22.86 -26.93
C VAL A 208 4.65 23.10 -28.03
N THR A 209 5.11 23.55 -29.20
CA THR A 209 4.25 23.78 -30.38
C THR A 209 4.39 22.66 -31.43
N ASP A 210 5.34 21.74 -31.26
CA ASP A 210 5.63 20.65 -32.19
C ASP A 210 5.51 19.29 -31.49
N THR A 211 4.32 18.70 -31.52
CA THR A 211 4.14 17.26 -31.26
C THR A 211 3.20 16.70 -32.31
N THR A 212 3.74 16.35 -33.49
CA THR A 212 2.96 15.66 -34.53
C THR A 212 2.75 14.17 -34.22
N GLU A 213 3.46 13.60 -33.24
CA GLU A 213 3.36 12.19 -32.84
C GLU A 213 3.21 12.07 -31.32
N CYS A 214 1.97 11.94 -30.83
CA CYS A 214 1.63 11.77 -29.42
C CYS A 214 0.47 10.78 -29.24
N GLY A 215 0.27 10.27 -28.02
CA GLY A 215 -0.83 9.35 -27.72
C GLY A 215 -0.66 7.99 -28.40
N ALA A 216 -1.66 7.53 -29.15
CA ALA A 216 -1.63 6.21 -29.80
C ALA A 216 -0.55 6.08 -30.90
N GLU A 217 -0.05 7.21 -31.41
CA GLU A 217 0.99 7.28 -32.43
C GLU A 217 2.37 7.59 -31.82
N PHE A 218 2.51 7.53 -30.49
CA PHE A 218 3.81 7.75 -29.83
C PHE A 218 4.81 6.65 -30.20
N ILE A 219 5.94 7.05 -30.79
CA ILE A 219 7.04 6.15 -31.15
C ILE A 219 8.19 6.35 -30.15
N PRO A 220 8.35 5.46 -29.15
CA PRO A 220 9.35 5.61 -28.09
C PRO A 220 10.81 5.56 -28.58
N THR A 221 11.06 5.13 -29.82
CA THR A 221 12.41 4.99 -30.40
C THR A 221 12.82 6.11 -31.35
N ALA A 222 11.92 7.06 -31.67
CA ALA A 222 12.16 8.08 -32.69
C ALA A 222 12.51 9.48 -32.13
N ASN A 223 12.34 9.70 -30.82
CA ASN A 223 12.28 11.05 -30.26
C ASN A 223 13.53 11.43 -29.44
N ASP A 224 14.70 11.48 -30.08
CA ASP A 224 15.94 12.01 -29.49
C ASP A 224 15.89 13.54 -29.24
N THR A 225 14.80 14.21 -29.59
CA THR A 225 14.65 15.67 -29.62
C THR A 225 13.84 16.29 -28.47
N ASN A 226 13.15 15.50 -27.63
CA ASN A 226 12.37 16.04 -26.52
C ASN A 226 13.28 16.45 -25.35
N GLN A 227 13.30 17.72 -24.99
CA GLN A 227 14.08 18.22 -23.84
C GLN A 227 13.52 17.73 -22.49
N ASN A 228 12.23 17.37 -22.43
CA ASN A 228 11.62 16.66 -21.28
C ASN A 228 12.26 15.30 -20.97
N LEU A 229 12.96 14.69 -21.93
CA LEU A 229 13.64 13.39 -21.75
C LEU A 229 15.00 13.53 -21.04
N ASN A 230 15.51 14.75 -20.83
CA ASN A 230 16.78 14.90 -20.15
C ASN A 230 16.61 14.59 -18.66
N PRO A 231 17.39 13.64 -18.10
CA PRO A 231 17.32 13.33 -16.69
C PRO A 231 17.64 14.57 -15.85
N PRO A 232 17.00 14.74 -14.69
CA PRO A 232 17.23 15.89 -13.83
C PRO A 232 18.70 15.98 -13.40
N SER A 233 19.14 17.19 -13.07
CA SER A 233 20.52 17.41 -12.65
C SER A 233 20.86 16.58 -11.41
N ASP A 234 22.13 16.22 -11.24
CA ASP A 234 22.58 15.43 -10.08
C ASP A 234 22.21 16.11 -8.75
N TYR A 235 22.22 17.45 -8.71
CA TYR A 235 21.81 18.23 -7.54
C TYR A 235 20.32 18.06 -7.20
N GLU A 236 19.44 18.22 -8.20
CA GLU A 236 17.99 18.06 -8.02
C GLU A 236 17.64 16.64 -7.60
N ARG A 237 18.28 15.63 -8.23
CA ARG A 237 18.12 14.22 -7.85
C ARG A 237 18.52 13.99 -6.40
N HIS A 238 19.69 14.44 -5.99
CA HIS A 238 20.19 14.22 -4.62
C HIS A 238 19.34 14.95 -3.59
N LEU A 239 18.85 16.16 -3.91
CA LEU A 239 17.92 16.90 -3.06
C LEU A 239 16.59 16.16 -2.91
N LEU A 240 16.00 15.71 -4.01
CA LEU A 240 14.73 15.00 -4.04
C LEU A 240 14.80 13.68 -3.25
N VAL A 241 15.78 12.82 -3.59
CA VAL A 241 15.99 11.54 -2.91
C VAL A 241 16.35 11.74 -1.45
N GLY A 242 17.14 12.78 -1.12
CA GLY A 242 17.52 13.10 0.25
C GLY A 242 16.32 13.46 1.13
N ILE A 243 15.38 14.27 0.62
CA ILE A 243 14.14 14.62 1.35
C ILE A 243 13.29 13.37 1.58
N TYR A 244 13.08 12.55 0.55
CA TYR A 244 12.32 11.31 0.66
C TYR A 244 12.94 10.32 1.64
N LEU A 245 14.26 10.17 1.62
CA LEU A 245 15.00 9.34 2.55
C LEU A 245 14.83 9.83 3.99
N GLY A 246 14.93 11.14 4.22
CA GLY A 246 14.71 11.76 5.53
C GLY A 246 13.32 11.46 6.09
N MET A 247 12.28 11.57 5.27
CA MET A 247 10.91 11.22 5.67
C MET A 247 10.74 9.73 5.97
N ALA A 248 11.34 8.85 5.17
CA ALA A 248 11.30 7.40 5.39
C ALA A 248 12.02 6.98 6.68
N LEU A 249 13.19 7.56 6.98
CA LEU A 249 13.91 7.30 8.23
C LEU A 249 13.14 7.84 9.45
N LEU A 250 12.55 9.04 9.34
CA LEU A 250 11.68 9.58 10.38
C LEU A 250 10.48 8.66 10.64
N SER A 251 9.85 8.14 9.58
CA SER A 251 8.77 7.16 9.67
C SER A 251 9.19 5.90 10.44
N ALA A 252 10.36 5.33 10.12
CA ALA A 252 10.87 4.16 10.84
C ALA A 252 11.07 4.45 12.34
N VAL A 253 11.58 5.62 12.71
CA VAL A 253 11.74 6.03 14.12
C VAL A 253 10.39 6.15 14.82
N ILE A 254 9.41 6.81 14.20
CA ILE A 254 8.05 6.95 14.76
C ILE A 254 7.42 5.56 14.94
N MET A 255 7.56 4.68 13.95
CA MET A 255 7.01 3.32 14.00
C MET A 255 7.64 2.48 15.13
N VAL A 256 8.95 2.61 15.38
CA VAL A 256 9.61 1.91 16.48
C VAL A 256 9.11 2.41 17.84
N VAL A 257 8.97 3.73 18.01
CA VAL A 257 8.66 4.37 19.30
C VAL A 257 7.17 4.30 19.64
N PHE A 258 6.29 4.59 18.69
CA PHE A 258 4.86 4.82 18.94
C PHE A 258 3.96 3.64 18.57
N LEU A 259 4.41 2.71 17.72
CA LEU A 259 3.59 1.58 17.31
C LEU A 259 3.61 0.48 18.38
N ASP A 260 2.44 0.08 18.87
CA ASP A 260 2.35 -1.02 19.83
C ASP A 260 2.59 -2.38 19.15
N PRO A 261 3.40 -3.29 19.75
CA PRO A 261 3.48 -4.66 19.26
C PRO A 261 2.16 -5.39 19.45
N LEU A 262 1.81 -6.25 18.50
CA LEU A 262 0.66 -7.14 18.63
C LEU A 262 1.05 -8.32 19.54
N LYS A 263 0.38 -8.45 20.69
CA LYS A 263 0.63 -9.55 21.65
C LYS A 263 0.23 -10.94 21.14
N ASN A 264 -0.59 -11.01 20.10
CA ASN A 264 -1.06 -12.25 19.50
C ASN A 264 -0.38 -12.47 18.15
N ASP A 265 0.96 -12.47 18.11
CA ASP A 265 1.64 -13.02 16.94
C ASP A 265 1.29 -14.51 16.86
N LEU A 266 0.68 -14.87 15.72
CA LEU A 266 0.08 -16.16 15.36
C LEU A 266 0.68 -17.38 16.08
N LYS A 267 -0.22 -18.22 16.64
CA LYS A 267 0.07 -19.51 17.31
C LYS A 267 1.28 -20.22 16.71
N GLU A 268 2.30 -20.42 17.54
CA GLU A 268 3.50 -21.19 17.20
C GLU A 268 3.14 -22.56 16.64
N GLY A 269 3.74 -22.89 15.49
CA GLY A 269 3.86 -24.25 15.02
C GLY A 269 3.32 -24.46 13.61
N LYS A 270 4.26 -24.67 12.67
CA LYS A 270 4.09 -25.18 11.29
C LYS A 270 3.98 -24.14 10.16
N GLY A 271 4.68 -22.99 10.24
CA GLY A 271 4.77 -21.99 9.16
C GLY A 271 4.99 -22.59 7.75
N CYS A 272 5.94 -23.53 7.60
CA CYS A 272 6.28 -24.13 6.30
C CYS A 272 5.21 -25.10 5.75
N LYS A 273 4.55 -25.90 6.60
CA LYS A 273 3.43 -26.76 6.15
C LYS A 273 2.23 -25.90 5.75
N ILE A 274 1.96 -24.85 6.51
CA ILE A 274 0.81 -23.98 6.26
C ILE A 274 1.04 -23.10 5.02
N MET A 275 2.29 -22.76 4.70
CA MET A 275 2.67 -22.13 3.44
C MET A 275 2.33 -23.04 2.23
N LEU A 276 2.74 -24.30 2.26
CA LEU A 276 2.40 -25.27 1.21
C LEU A 276 0.88 -25.51 1.11
N GLU A 277 0.19 -25.60 2.25
CA GLU A 277 -1.27 -25.71 2.29
C GLU A 277 -1.98 -24.47 1.72
N ARG A 278 -1.45 -23.26 1.95
CA ARG A 278 -1.99 -22.01 1.38
C ARG A 278 -1.85 -21.98 -0.13
N VAL A 279 -0.69 -22.34 -0.65
CA VAL A 279 -0.45 -22.41 -2.10
C VAL A 279 -1.35 -23.47 -2.72
N ALA A 280 -1.40 -24.67 -2.15
CA ALA A 280 -2.29 -25.74 -2.61
C ALA A 280 -3.77 -25.33 -2.56
N SER A 281 -4.17 -24.59 -1.52
CA SER A 281 -5.53 -24.05 -1.39
C SER A 281 -5.79 -22.98 -2.44
N ALA A 282 -4.86 -22.06 -2.70
CA ALA A 282 -4.98 -21.05 -3.74
C ALA A 282 -5.18 -21.68 -5.12
N PHE A 283 -4.39 -22.70 -5.47
CA PHE A 283 -4.59 -23.49 -6.70
C PHE A 283 -5.94 -24.19 -6.73
N LYS A 284 -6.38 -24.77 -5.62
CA LYS A 284 -7.71 -25.40 -5.50
C LYS A 284 -8.85 -24.40 -5.66
N HIS A 285 -8.66 -23.16 -5.18
CA HIS A 285 -9.60 -22.06 -5.35
C HIS A 285 -9.63 -21.55 -6.79
N LEU A 286 -8.48 -21.51 -7.47
CA LEU A 286 -8.37 -21.13 -8.88
C LEU A 286 -9.21 -22.04 -9.80
N LEU A 287 -9.36 -23.31 -9.43
CA LEU A 287 -10.13 -24.31 -10.18
C LEU A 287 -11.64 -24.27 -9.89
N LYS A 288 -12.12 -23.39 -9.00
CA LYS A 288 -13.55 -23.26 -8.71
C LYS A 288 -14.23 -22.37 -9.75
N PRO A 289 -15.30 -22.84 -10.42
CA PRO A 289 -15.95 -22.09 -11.51
C PRO A 289 -16.54 -20.74 -11.05
N HIS A 290 -17.01 -20.66 -9.81
CA HIS A 290 -17.57 -19.43 -9.24
C HIS A 290 -16.52 -18.33 -8.96
N GLN A 291 -15.23 -18.69 -8.91
CA GLN A 291 -14.12 -17.74 -8.65
C GLN A 291 -13.33 -17.42 -9.92
N LEU A 292 -13.62 -18.10 -11.04
CA LEU A 292 -12.89 -17.93 -12.29
C LEU A 292 -13.02 -16.52 -12.87
N LEU A 293 -14.17 -15.86 -12.66
CA LEU A 293 -14.41 -14.47 -13.11
C LEU A 293 -13.62 -13.43 -12.30
N LEU A 294 -13.14 -13.78 -11.10
CA LEU A 294 -12.29 -12.89 -10.30
C LEU A 294 -10.85 -12.84 -10.85
N LEU A 295 -10.40 -13.87 -11.57
CA LEU A 295 -9.07 -13.92 -12.14
C LEU A 295 -8.83 -12.82 -13.21
N PRO A 296 -9.66 -12.68 -14.27
CA PRO A 296 -9.48 -11.61 -15.25
C PRO A 296 -9.65 -10.22 -14.63
N LEU A 297 -10.55 -10.07 -13.64
CA LEU A 297 -10.69 -8.81 -12.91
C LEU A 297 -9.42 -8.46 -12.12
N SER A 298 -8.81 -9.44 -11.45
CA SER A 298 -7.57 -9.25 -10.69
C SER A 298 -6.40 -8.93 -11.62
N VAL A 299 -6.32 -9.57 -12.79
CA VAL A 299 -5.32 -9.26 -13.83
C VAL A 299 -5.53 -7.85 -14.35
N TYR A 300 -6.77 -7.44 -14.62
CA TYR A 300 -7.09 -6.09 -15.07
C TYR A 300 -6.64 -5.02 -14.06
N ILE A 301 -7.01 -5.18 -12.78
CA ILE A 301 -6.59 -4.26 -11.70
C ILE A 301 -5.06 -4.22 -11.58
N GLY A 302 -4.38 -5.37 -11.74
CA GLY A 302 -2.92 -5.45 -11.71
C GLY A 302 -2.22 -4.77 -12.90
N LEU A 303 -2.88 -4.70 -14.06
CA LEU A 303 -2.37 -4.01 -15.25
C LEU A 303 -2.60 -2.49 -15.20
N GLU A 304 -3.68 -2.06 -14.54
CA GLU A 304 -4.08 -0.65 -14.45
C GLU A 304 -2.98 0.24 -13.81
N GLY A 305 -2.42 -0.17 -12.68
CA GLY A 305 -1.41 0.62 -11.95
C GLY A 305 -0.14 0.89 -12.77
N PRO A 306 0.55 -0.13 -13.29
CA PRO A 306 1.73 0.06 -14.14
C PRO A 306 1.45 0.81 -15.43
N PHE A 307 0.25 0.66 -16.01
CA PHE A 307 -0.15 1.40 -17.20
C PHE A 307 -0.22 2.91 -16.91
N TYR A 308 -0.88 3.31 -15.82
CA TYR A 308 -0.91 4.72 -15.42
C TYR A 308 0.47 5.27 -15.02
N GLY A 309 1.28 4.46 -14.34
CA GLY A 309 2.57 4.91 -13.80
C GLY A 309 3.74 4.95 -14.79
N ASN A 310 3.65 4.21 -15.91
CA ASN A 310 4.75 4.13 -16.89
C ASN A 310 4.37 4.59 -18.31
N GLU A 311 3.16 4.29 -18.80
CA GLU A 311 2.78 4.58 -20.20
C GLU A 311 2.16 5.98 -20.34
N VAL A 312 1.30 6.38 -19.41
CA VAL A 312 0.65 7.72 -19.44
C VAL A 312 1.64 8.83 -19.08
N THR A 313 2.64 8.51 -18.27
CA THR A 313 3.70 9.42 -17.80
C THR A 313 4.97 9.33 -18.65
N GLN A 314 5.00 8.51 -19.69
CA GLN A 314 6.12 8.47 -20.61
C GLN A 314 6.16 9.78 -21.40
N VAL A 315 7.15 10.63 -21.12
CA VAL A 315 7.44 11.88 -21.85
C VAL A 315 8.78 11.72 -22.54
#